data_AF-T0RCH5-F1
#
_entry.id   AF-T0RCH5-F1
#
_cell.length_a   1.000
_cell.length_b   1.000
_cell.length_c   1.000
_cell.angle_alpha   90.00
_cell.angle_beta   90.00
_cell.angle_gamma   90.00
#
_symmetry.space_group_name_H-M   'P 1'
#
loop_
_entity.id
_entity.type
_entity.pdbx_description
1 polymer ?
#
loop_
_entity_poly.entity_id
_entity_poly.type
_entity_poly.pdbx_seq_one_letter_code
_entity_poly.pdbx_strand_id
1 'polypeptide(L)'
;MQDFDLESAISKWESGKISDALMATLYAFTLSSIKFQGDFLQRKSSKSKIIDINSYDYSESFFIDVLENYKLKKTKPYVDEVLLQWLKGKWQAKLITYIPTPKEVLYWQTLGLRPVTMLISSKRFFKPVLHKEDTLTFLTHDLEHAYKMNHDEEQKKMQVNFFKRIHSLVEWSGFNDLMGDYLEEEQFKKDFDYLLSDMNTHPFHSLKFFKGFLLSYFLRRSQSSTLNSLDESEYEELSHQIGQRLFFSNEEKEAFNLLNSHNFDNQKMPLLLTKSFQSSVTMSLE
;
A
#
# COMPACT_ATOMS: atom_id res chain seq x y z
N MET A 1 1.27 14.24 -31.72
CA MET A 1 2.12 13.42 -30.83
C MET A 1 1.95 11.99 -31.28
N GLN A 2 3.03 11.26 -31.49
CA GLN A 2 2.95 9.86 -31.88
C GLN A 2 2.25 9.08 -30.74
N ASP A 3 1.30 8.23 -31.09
CA ASP A 3 0.80 7.21 -30.17
C ASP A 3 2.02 6.36 -29.77
N PHE A 4 2.35 6.33 -28.47
CA PHE A 4 3.28 5.35 -27.97
C PHE A 4 2.75 3.98 -28.39
N ASP A 5 3.54 3.20 -29.12
CA ASP A 5 3.17 1.84 -29.52
C ASP A 5 3.11 0.95 -28.27
N LEU A 6 1.97 1.02 -27.58
CA LEU A 6 1.76 0.39 -26.30
C LEU A 6 1.74 -1.14 -26.44
N GLU A 7 1.27 -1.66 -27.57
CA GLU A 7 1.28 -3.10 -27.86
C GLU A 7 2.71 -3.64 -27.96
N SER A 8 3.57 -2.96 -28.71
CA SER A 8 4.99 -3.29 -28.79
C SER A 8 5.70 -3.14 -27.43
N ALA A 9 5.38 -2.11 -26.66
CA ALA A 9 5.91 -1.93 -25.31
C ALA A 9 5.49 -3.06 -24.36
N ILE A 10 4.21 -3.45 -24.37
CA ILE A 10 3.69 -4.58 -23.58
C ILE A 10 4.42 -5.87 -23.97
N SER A 11 4.57 -6.17 -25.27
CA SER A 11 5.30 -7.36 -25.72
C SER A 11 6.77 -7.38 -25.25
N LYS A 12 7.43 -6.22 -25.27
CA LYS A 12 8.80 -6.08 -24.73
C LYS A 12 8.83 -6.27 -23.21
N TRP A 13 7.84 -5.77 -22.48
CA TRP A 13 7.74 -5.93 -21.03
C TRP A 13 7.48 -7.38 -20.63
N GLU A 14 6.52 -8.05 -21.29
CA GLU A 14 6.20 -9.46 -21.06
C GLU A 14 7.39 -10.39 -21.36
N SER A 15 8.24 -10.02 -22.34
CA SER A 15 9.48 -10.74 -22.64
C SER A 15 10.69 -10.33 -21.77
N GLY A 16 10.50 -9.43 -20.79
CA GLY A 16 11.55 -8.96 -19.88
C GLY A 16 12.59 -8.04 -20.52
N LYS A 17 12.33 -7.52 -21.73
CA LYS A 17 13.24 -6.61 -22.45
C LYS A 17 13.20 -5.18 -21.93
N ILE A 18 12.11 -4.79 -21.26
CA ILE A 18 12.00 -3.51 -20.56
C ILE A 18 11.52 -3.77 -19.12
N SER A 19 11.96 -2.91 -18.20
CA SER A 19 11.62 -3.02 -16.79
C SER A 19 10.18 -2.63 -16.49
N ASP A 20 9.68 -3.04 -15.32
CA ASP A 20 8.41 -2.55 -14.77
C ASP A 20 8.38 -1.01 -14.69
N ALA A 21 9.49 -0.38 -14.29
CA ALA A 21 9.58 1.07 -14.15
C ALA A 21 9.41 1.78 -15.50
N LEU A 22 10.08 1.27 -16.54
CA LEU A 22 9.97 1.81 -17.89
C LEU A 22 8.56 1.62 -18.44
N MET A 23 7.99 0.42 -18.30
CA MET A 23 6.64 0.12 -18.77
C MET A 23 5.57 0.97 -18.05
N ALA A 24 5.67 1.12 -16.72
CA ALA A 24 4.77 1.98 -15.95
C ALA A 24 4.87 3.45 -16.38
N THR A 25 6.08 3.94 -16.68
CA THR A 25 6.30 5.30 -17.16
C THR A 25 5.69 5.52 -18.54
N LEU A 26 5.97 4.61 -19.49
CA LEU A 26 5.36 4.63 -20.83
C LEU A 26 3.83 4.64 -20.75
N TYR A 27 3.27 3.78 -19.89
CA TYR A 27 1.84 3.69 -19.70
C TYR A 27 1.23 4.98 -19.11
N ALA A 28 1.85 5.54 -18.06
CA ALA A 28 1.42 6.81 -17.48
C ALA A 28 1.45 7.96 -18.49
N PHE A 29 2.52 8.04 -19.30
CA PHE A 29 2.66 9.06 -20.35
C PHE A 29 1.63 8.88 -21.45
N THR A 30 1.36 7.64 -21.88
CA THR A 30 0.35 7.32 -22.89
C THR A 30 -1.05 7.71 -22.40
N LEU A 31 -1.44 7.29 -21.20
CA LEU A 31 -2.75 7.64 -20.65
C LEU A 31 -2.90 9.16 -20.46
N SER A 32 -1.84 9.83 -20.01
CA SER A 32 -1.84 11.28 -19.81
C SER A 32 -1.92 12.04 -21.13
N SER A 33 -1.19 11.60 -22.16
CA SER A 33 -1.21 12.23 -23.48
C SER A 33 -2.58 12.12 -24.12
N ILE A 34 -3.24 10.95 -24.03
CA ILE A 34 -4.59 10.77 -24.56
C ILE A 34 -5.59 11.60 -23.73
N LYS A 35 -5.58 11.50 -22.39
CA LYS A 35 -6.54 12.21 -21.51
C LYS A 35 -6.46 13.72 -21.66
N PHE A 36 -5.26 14.27 -21.87
CA PHE A 36 -5.03 15.71 -21.94
C PHE A 36 -4.69 16.23 -23.34
N GLN A 37 -5.05 15.47 -24.39
CA GLN A 37 -4.87 15.87 -25.80
C GLN A 37 -3.44 16.34 -26.13
N GLY A 38 -2.49 15.72 -25.44
CA GLY A 38 -1.07 15.99 -25.56
C GLY A 38 -0.52 17.15 -24.73
N ASP A 39 -1.36 17.93 -24.06
CA ASP A 39 -0.91 18.95 -23.11
C ASP A 39 -0.80 18.39 -21.69
N PHE A 40 0.12 17.45 -21.49
CA PHE A 40 0.22 16.68 -20.24
C PHE A 40 1.53 16.89 -19.46
N LEU A 41 2.50 17.62 -19.99
CA LEU A 41 3.78 17.92 -19.34
C LEU A 41 3.90 19.39 -18.98
N GLN A 42 4.49 19.68 -17.83
CA GLN A 42 4.84 21.02 -17.39
C GLN A 42 6.29 21.06 -16.92
N ARG A 43 7.07 22.04 -17.39
CA ARG A 43 8.45 22.26 -16.91
C ARG A 43 8.44 22.53 -15.41
N LYS A 44 9.34 21.89 -14.66
CA LYS A 44 9.49 22.09 -13.21
C LYS A 44 10.00 23.50 -12.88
N SER A 45 10.85 24.06 -13.73
CA SER A 45 11.37 25.43 -13.57
C SER A 45 11.67 26.09 -14.92
N SER A 46 11.86 27.42 -14.90
CA SER A 46 12.35 28.17 -16.07
C SER A 46 13.77 27.78 -16.50
N LYS A 47 14.54 27.14 -15.61
CA LYS A 47 15.91 26.66 -15.86
C LYS A 47 15.96 25.21 -16.35
N SER A 48 14.85 24.48 -16.33
CA SER A 48 14.80 23.07 -16.75
C SER A 48 15.22 22.92 -18.21
N LYS A 49 16.00 21.88 -18.53
CA LYS A 49 16.42 21.53 -19.90
C LYS A 49 15.19 21.35 -20.79
N ILE A 50 15.25 21.89 -22.00
CA ILE A 50 14.24 21.61 -23.03
C ILE A 50 14.58 20.24 -23.63
N ILE A 51 13.62 19.32 -23.58
CA ILE A 51 13.77 17.97 -24.10
C ILE A 51 12.79 17.78 -25.25
N ASP A 52 13.28 17.23 -26.37
CA ASP A 52 12.41 16.81 -27.47
C ASP A 52 11.71 15.52 -27.08
N ILE A 53 10.47 15.66 -26.60
CA ILE A 53 9.64 14.53 -26.19
C ILE A 53 9.20 13.64 -27.35
N ASN A 54 9.37 14.08 -28.60
CA ASN A 54 9.04 13.31 -29.80
C ASN A 54 10.22 12.50 -30.34
N SER A 55 11.35 12.45 -29.60
CA SER A 55 12.46 11.59 -29.98
C SER A 55 12.04 10.10 -29.97
N TYR A 56 12.64 9.30 -30.83
CA TYR A 56 12.39 7.85 -30.93
C TYR A 56 13.12 7.04 -29.85
N ASP A 57 13.90 7.68 -28.98
CA ASP A 57 14.61 7.01 -27.89
C ASP A 57 13.71 6.97 -26.64
N TYR A 58 12.96 5.88 -26.48
CA TYR A 58 12.14 5.61 -25.30
C TYR A 58 12.88 4.75 -24.26
N SER A 59 14.17 5.03 -24.05
CA SER A 59 14.99 4.40 -23.01
C SER A 59 14.67 4.91 -21.60
N GLU A 60 15.10 4.17 -20.58
CA GLU A 60 15.03 4.64 -19.19
C GLU A 60 15.77 5.98 -19.00
N SER A 61 16.94 6.14 -19.60
CA SER A 61 17.71 7.39 -19.56
C SER A 61 16.94 8.58 -20.11
N PHE A 62 16.22 8.40 -21.22
CA PHE A 62 15.37 9.45 -21.77
C PHE A 62 14.26 9.86 -20.79
N PHE A 63 13.56 8.89 -20.20
CA PHE A 63 12.49 9.20 -19.25
C PHE A 63 13.00 9.78 -17.94
N ILE A 64 14.20 9.39 -17.48
CA ILE A 64 14.87 10.03 -16.35
C ILE A 64 15.10 11.51 -16.66
N ASP A 65 15.69 11.84 -17.81
CA ASP A 65 15.92 13.22 -18.26
C ASP A 65 14.60 14.01 -18.28
N VAL A 66 13.53 13.42 -18.82
CA VAL A 66 12.20 14.05 -18.87
C VAL A 66 11.66 14.30 -17.47
N LEU A 67 11.65 13.31 -16.58
CA LEU A 67 11.07 13.42 -15.24
C LEU A 67 11.91 14.30 -14.29
N GLU A 68 13.19 14.51 -14.55
CA GLU A 68 14.02 15.51 -13.84
C GLU A 68 13.63 16.95 -14.21
N ASN A 69 13.14 17.17 -15.43
CA ASN A 69 12.90 18.50 -15.99
C ASN A 69 11.41 18.88 -16.10
N TYR A 70 10.53 17.88 -16.14
CA TYR A 70 9.10 18.02 -16.33
C TYR A 70 8.35 17.24 -15.27
N LYS A 71 7.11 17.66 -15.01
CA LYS A 71 6.12 16.92 -14.23
C LYS A 71 4.88 16.65 -15.08
N LEU A 72 4.18 15.58 -14.75
CA LEU A 72 2.86 15.32 -15.31
C LEU A 72 1.86 16.37 -14.78
N LYS A 73 1.07 16.95 -15.68
CA LYS A 73 0.02 17.91 -15.35
C LYS A 73 -1.15 17.18 -14.70
N LYS A 74 -1.83 17.88 -13.77
CA LYS A 74 -3.07 17.39 -13.13
C LYS A 74 -2.91 16.03 -12.40
N THR A 75 -1.68 15.65 -12.07
CA THR A 75 -1.36 14.54 -11.15
C THR A 75 -0.81 15.10 -9.85
N LYS A 76 -0.79 14.27 -8.79
CA LYS A 76 -0.19 14.67 -7.51
C LYS A 76 1.35 14.72 -7.63
N PRO A 77 2.05 15.59 -6.87
CA PRO A 77 3.49 15.86 -7.07
C PRO A 77 4.44 14.68 -6.83
N TYR A 78 3.99 13.62 -6.15
CA TYR A 78 4.80 12.44 -5.93
C TYR A 78 4.75 11.45 -7.09
N VAL A 79 3.82 11.58 -8.04
CA VAL A 79 3.67 10.63 -9.16
C VAL A 79 4.94 10.62 -10.01
N ASP A 80 5.42 11.81 -10.41
CA ASP A 80 6.66 11.95 -11.19
C ASP A 80 7.90 11.56 -10.38
N GLU A 81 7.92 11.84 -9.07
CA GLU A 81 8.99 11.41 -8.18
C GLU A 81 9.09 9.88 -8.10
N VAL A 82 7.96 9.18 -7.95
CA VAL A 82 7.94 7.71 -7.90
C VAL A 82 8.48 7.12 -9.19
N LEU A 83 7.97 7.57 -10.33
CA LEU A 83 8.43 7.09 -11.64
C LEU A 83 9.94 7.35 -11.80
N LEU A 84 10.42 8.53 -11.42
CA LEU A 84 11.84 8.89 -11.49
C LEU A 84 12.71 8.00 -10.59
N GLN A 85 12.33 7.82 -9.31
CA GLN A 85 13.10 7.01 -8.37
C GLN A 85 13.03 5.51 -8.70
N TRP A 86 11.93 5.05 -9.29
CA TRP A 86 11.77 3.67 -9.75
C TRP A 86 12.64 3.38 -10.99
N LEU A 87 12.66 4.29 -11.98
CA LEU A 87 13.57 4.21 -13.12
C LEU A 87 15.05 4.25 -12.68
N LYS A 88 15.37 5.00 -11.63
CA LYS A 88 16.71 5.02 -11.03
C LYS A 88 17.05 3.76 -10.20
N GLY A 89 16.11 2.81 -10.07
CA GLY A 89 16.27 1.61 -9.25
C GLY A 89 16.35 1.86 -7.75
N LYS A 90 16.04 3.08 -7.30
CA LYS A 90 16.09 3.47 -5.87
C LYS A 90 14.84 3.04 -5.13
N TRP A 91 13.69 3.15 -5.78
CA TRP A 91 12.41 2.69 -5.24
C TRP A 91 11.92 1.46 -5.98
N GLN A 92 11.23 0.59 -5.27
CA GLN A 92 10.71 -0.65 -5.82
C GLN A 92 9.19 -0.69 -5.73
N ALA A 93 8.58 -1.10 -6.83
CA ALA A 93 7.17 -1.43 -6.95
C ALA A 93 7.04 -2.62 -7.90
N LYS A 94 5.85 -3.21 -7.96
CA LYS A 94 5.56 -4.36 -8.83
C LYS A 94 4.50 -3.96 -9.84
N LEU A 95 4.83 -3.96 -11.14
CA LEU A 95 3.83 -3.72 -12.17
C LEU A 95 2.99 -4.97 -12.39
N ILE A 96 1.66 -4.82 -12.42
CA ILE A 96 0.71 -5.92 -12.63
C ILE A 96 -0.40 -5.50 -13.60
N THR A 97 -1.05 -6.47 -14.26
CA THR A 97 -2.09 -6.20 -15.27
C THR A 97 -3.51 -6.53 -14.83
N TYR A 98 -3.69 -6.89 -13.56
CA TYR A 98 -4.96 -7.25 -12.96
C TYR A 98 -5.15 -6.53 -11.62
N ILE A 99 -6.38 -6.49 -11.10
CA ILE A 99 -6.64 -5.95 -9.76
C ILE A 99 -6.29 -7.05 -8.75
N PRO A 100 -5.28 -6.83 -7.89
CA PRO A 100 -4.84 -7.85 -6.95
C PRO A 100 -5.87 -8.01 -5.82
N THR A 101 -5.95 -9.20 -5.27
CA THR A 101 -6.72 -9.46 -4.05
C THR A 101 -6.03 -8.81 -2.84
N PRO A 102 -6.77 -8.49 -1.76
CA PRO A 102 -6.17 -7.95 -0.54
C PRO A 102 -5.06 -8.83 0.05
N LYS A 103 -5.16 -10.16 -0.10
CA LYS A 103 -4.11 -11.11 0.34
C LYS A 103 -2.83 -11.00 -0.49
N GLU A 104 -2.94 -10.84 -1.81
CA GLU A 104 -1.76 -10.62 -2.66
C GLU A 104 -1.06 -9.30 -2.33
N VAL A 105 -1.86 -8.26 -2.09
CA VAL A 105 -1.36 -6.94 -1.67
C VAL A 105 -0.63 -7.04 -0.32
N LEU A 106 -1.22 -7.72 0.66
CA LEU A 106 -0.58 -7.99 1.95
C LEU A 106 0.76 -8.70 1.78
N TYR A 107 0.80 -9.76 0.97
CA TYR A 107 2.03 -10.52 0.70
C TYR A 107 3.14 -9.63 0.14
N TRP A 108 2.87 -8.85 -0.91
CA TRP A 108 3.87 -7.95 -1.48
C TRP A 108 4.33 -6.87 -0.50
N GLN A 109 3.44 -6.38 0.36
CA GLN A 109 3.80 -5.42 1.40
C GLN A 109 4.74 -6.00 2.45
N THR A 110 4.70 -7.32 2.71
CA THR A 110 5.71 -7.98 3.56
C THR A 110 7.12 -7.96 2.94
N LEU A 111 7.20 -7.76 1.63
CA LEU A 111 8.45 -7.63 0.88
C LEU A 111 8.87 -6.16 0.68
N GLY A 112 8.08 -5.21 1.19
CA GLY A 112 8.31 -3.77 0.98
C GLY A 112 7.95 -3.31 -0.44
N LEU A 113 7.11 -4.07 -1.15
CA LEU A 113 6.64 -3.76 -2.49
C LEU A 113 5.20 -3.24 -2.43
N ARG A 114 4.87 -2.34 -3.36
CA ARG A 114 3.49 -1.95 -3.66
C ARG A 114 3.17 -2.32 -5.11
N PRO A 115 1.97 -2.86 -5.37
CA PRO A 115 1.53 -3.07 -6.74
C PRO A 115 1.26 -1.74 -7.43
N VAL A 116 1.54 -1.70 -8.73
CA VAL A 116 1.15 -0.64 -9.66
C VAL A 116 0.38 -1.30 -10.78
N THR A 117 -0.89 -0.93 -10.93
CA THR A 117 -1.82 -1.64 -11.81
C THR A 117 -1.90 -0.98 -13.18
N MET A 118 -1.59 -1.75 -14.22
CA MET A 118 -1.67 -1.39 -15.63
C MET A 118 -2.80 -2.15 -16.32
N LEU A 119 -3.94 -1.49 -16.57
CA LEU A 119 -5.07 -2.12 -17.24
C LEU A 119 -4.94 -1.98 -18.76
N ILE A 120 -4.38 -3.00 -19.40
CA ILE A 120 -3.97 -2.98 -20.82
C ILE A 120 -5.12 -2.87 -21.84
N SER A 121 -6.37 -3.11 -21.44
CA SER A 121 -7.52 -3.00 -22.36
C SER A 121 -7.85 -1.53 -22.66
N SER A 122 -7.60 -1.08 -23.89
CA SER A 122 -7.95 0.27 -24.38
C SER A 122 -9.41 0.65 -24.12
N LYS A 123 -10.34 -0.30 -24.20
CA LYS A 123 -11.78 -0.12 -23.87
C LYS A 123 -12.04 0.28 -22.41
N ARG A 124 -11.05 0.21 -21.51
CA ARG A 124 -11.16 0.54 -20.09
C ARG A 124 -10.46 1.84 -19.70
N PHE A 125 -9.66 2.46 -20.57
CA PHE A 125 -8.82 3.61 -20.18
C PHE A 125 -9.63 4.73 -19.49
N PHE A 126 -10.82 5.03 -20.02
CA PHE A 126 -11.73 6.07 -19.52
C PHE A 126 -12.98 5.52 -18.81
N LYS A 127 -12.91 4.27 -18.33
CA LYS A 127 -13.97 3.67 -17.52
C LYS A 127 -13.56 3.66 -16.05
N PRO A 128 -14.51 3.80 -15.11
CA PRO A 128 -14.23 3.66 -13.70
C PRO A 128 -13.54 2.35 -13.35
N VAL A 129 -12.58 2.41 -12.44
CA VAL A 129 -11.85 1.27 -11.90
C VAL A 129 -12.05 1.29 -10.38
N LEU A 130 -12.83 0.34 -9.86
CA LEU A 130 -13.32 0.36 -8.48
C LEU A 130 -13.99 1.72 -8.17
N HIS A 131 -13.43 2.48 -7.22
CA HIS A 131 -13.92 3.80 -6.82
C HIS A 131 -13.18 4.97 -7.48
N LYS A 132 -12.32 4.71 -8.48
CA LYS A 132 -11.57 5.74 -9.21
C LYS A 132 -12.24 6.05 -10.54
N GLU A 133 -12.18 7.32 -10.94
CA GLU A 133 -12.81 7.85 -12.15
C GLU A 133 -12.39 7.07 -13.40
N ASP A 134 -11.10 6.78 -13.53
CA ASP A 134 -10.52 6.13 -14.70
C ASP A 134 -9.20 5.42 -14.40
N THR A 135 -8.61 4.84 -15.45
CA THR A 135 -7.38 4.04 -15.32
C THR A 135 -6.16 4.89 -14.94
N LEU A 136 -6.06 6.14 -15.41
CA LEU A 136 -4.96 7.04 -15.02
C LEU A 136 -5.07 7.42 -13.53
N THR A 137 -6.28 7.68 -13.06
CA THR A 137 -6.56 7.99 -11.66
C THR A 137 -6.26 6.79 -10.76
N PHE A 138 -6.54 5.58 -11.24
CA PHE A 138 -6.18 4.34 -10.56
C PHE A 138 -4.66 4.12 -10.51
N LEU A 139 -3.97 4.27 -11.64
CA LEU A 139 -2.50 4.16 -11.72
C LEU A 139 -1.79 5.16 -10.79
N THR A 140 -2.23 6.42 -10.80
CA THR A 140 -1.63 7.47 -9.96
C THR A 140 -1.91 7.27 -8.47
N HIS A 141 -3.01 6.59 -8.13
CA HIS A 141 -3.29 6.14 -6.77
C HIS A 141 -2.34 5.03 -6.33
N ASP A 142 -2.07 4.03 -7.17
CA ASP A 142 -1.08 2.99 -6.84
C ASP A 142 0.33 3.60 -6.67
N LEU A 143 0.69 4.57 -7.51
CA LEU A 143 1.94 5.31 -7.37
C LEU A 143 1.99 6.14 -6.07
N GLU A 144 0.87 6.68 -5.59
CA GLU A 144 0.79 7.29 -4.26
C GLU A 144 1.17 6.29 -3.16
N HIS A 145 0.67 5.06 -3.22
CA HIS A 145 1.04 4.03 -2.26
C HIS A 145 2.51 3.65 -2.34
N ALA A 146 3.06 3.55 -3.56
CA ALA A 146 4.48 3.30 -3.77
C ALA A 146 5.36 4.42 -3.18
N TYR A 147 4.95 5.69 -3.32
CA TYR A 147 5.60 6.84 -2.65
C TYR A 147 5.59 6.66 -1.13
N LYS A 148 4.40 6.45 -0.55
CA LYS A 148 4.21 6.29 0.90
C LYS A 148 5.04 5.15 1.49
N MET A 149 5.27 4.09 0.72
CA MET A 149 6.12 2.96 1.12
C MET A 149 7.63 3.28 1.03
N ASN A 150 8.08 4.02 0.01
CA ASN A 150 9.51 4.12 -0.31
C ASN A 150 10.18 5.47 0.05
N HIS A 151 9.43 6.54 0.29
CA HIS A 151 10.02 7.87 0.50
C HIS A 151 10.81 8.01 1.82
N ASP A 152 10.51 7.17 2.81
CA ASP A 152 11.15 7.15 4.13
C ASP A 152 11.50 5.69 4.50
N GLU A 153 12.81 5.40 4.59
CA GLU A 153 13.33 4.06 4.85
C GLU A 153 13.02 3.53 6.26
N GLU A 154 12.90 4.40 7.26
CA GLU A 154 12.53 3.99 8.61
C GLU A 154 11.05 3.61 8.66
N GLN A 155 10.20 4.46 8.07
CA GLN A 155 8.78 4.16 7.93
C GLN A 155 8.54 2.92 7.07
N LYS A 156 9.32 2.71 6.01
CA LYS A 156 9.28 1.49 5.18
C LYS A 156 9.52 0.25 6.03
N LYS A 157 10.59 0.22 6.82
CA LYS A 157 10.92 -0.92 7.70
C LYS A 157 9.79 -1.20 8.68
N MET A 158 9.24 -0.15 9.29
CA MET A 158 8.10 -0.28 10.21
C MET A 158 6.84 -0.83 9.52
N GLN A 159 6.51 -0.33 8.32
CA GLN A 159 5.39 -0.83 7.51
C GLN A 159 5.59 -2.30 7.13
N VAL A 160 6.77 -2.66 6.64
CA VAL A 160 7.11 -4.05 6.27
C VAL A 160 6.92 -4.98 7.45
N ASN A 161 7.40 -4.61 8.63
CA ASN A 161 7.27 -5.48 9.79
C ASN A 161 5.82 -5.56 10.29
N PHE A 162 5.05 -4.46 10.22
CA PHE A 162 3.61 -4.49 10.46
C PHE A 162 2.92 -5.50 9.54
N PHE A 163 3.17 -5.43 8.23
CA PHE A 163 2.52 -6.33 7.27
C PHE A 163 3.00 -7.78 7.42
N LYS A 164 4.27 -8.03 7.75
CA LYS A 164 4.75 -9.38 8.12
C LYS A 164 4.00 -9.93 9.33
N ARG A 165 3.73 -9.09 10.32
CA ARG A 165 2.96 -9.45 11.50
C ARG A 165 1.51 -9.80 11.13
N ILE A 166 0.82 -8.95 10.39
CA ILE A 166 -0.55 -9.24 9.91
C ILE A 166 -0.59 -10.50 9.03
N HIS A 167 0.36 -10.66 8.11
CA HIS A 167 0.46 -11.86 7.27
C HIS A 167 0.65 -13.13 8.11
N SER A 168 1.52 -13.11 9.12
CA SER A 168 1.72 -14.25 10.03
C SER A 168 0.44 -14.58 10.81
N LEU A 169 -0.35 -13.57 11.17
CA LEU A 169 -1.64 -13.77 11.83
C LEU A 169 -2.66 -14.42 10.89
N VAL A 170 -2.75 -13.97 9.64
CA VAL A 170 -3.68 -14.53 8.64
C VAL A 170 -3.34 -15.99 8.30
N GLU A 171 -2.06 -16.33 8.28
CA GLU A 171 -1.58 -17.69 7.99
C GLU A 171 -1.59 -18.62 9.21
N TRP A 172 -1.85 -18.09 10.41
CA TRP A 172 -1.93 -18.92 11.61
C TRP A 172 -3.20 -19.78 11.57
N SER A 173 -3.07 -21.09 11.79
CA SER A 173 -4.19 -22.04 11.69
C SER A 173 -5.36 -21.70 12.62
N GLY A 174 -5.07 -21.13 13.80
CA GLY A 174 -6.10 -20.68 14.74
C GLY A 174 -6.78 -19.37 14.35
N PHE A 175 -6.38 -18.71 13.27
CA PHE A 175 -6.99 -17.46 12.83
C PHE A 175 -8.44 -17.66 12.39
N ASN A 176 -8.74 -18.76 11.71
CA ASN A 176 -10.11 -19.09 11.35
C ASN A 176 -10.94 -19.44 12.60
N ASP A 177 -10.38 -20.11 13.59
CA ASP A 177 -11.08 -20.37 14.86
C ASP A 177 -11.32 -19.07 15.64
N LEU A 178 -10.39 -18.12 15.51
CA LEU A 178 -10.50 -16.80 16.14
C LEU A 178 -11.53 -15.92 15.41
N MET A 179 -11.52 -15.85 14.09
CA MET A 179 -12.21 -14.80 13.30
C MET A 179 -13.19 -15.32 12.24
N GLY A 180 -13.27 -16.64 12.03
CA GLY A 180 -13.93 -17.28 10.88
C GLY A 180 -15.38 -16.86 10.68
N ASP A 181 -16.21 -16.96 11.73
CA ASP A 181 -17.63 -16.61 11.69
C ASP A 181 -17.90 -15.17 11.23
N TYR A 182 -16.95 -14.25 11.46
CA TYR A 182 -17.11 -12.83 11.14
C TYR A 182 -16.49 -12.45 9.80
N LEU A 183 -15.59 -13.27 9.25
CA LEU A 183 -15.19 -13.12 7.84
C LEU A 183 -16.36 -13.44 6.89
N GLU A 184 -17.45 -14.03 7.40
CA GLU A 184 -18.72 -14.19 6.70
C GLU A 184 -19.61 -12.93 6.78
N GLU A 185 -19.40 -12.04 7.76
CA GLU A 185 -20.12 -10.75 7.85
C GLU A 185 -19.54 -9.76 6.81
N GLU A 186 -20.39 -9.30 5.88
CA GLU A 186 -19.95 -8.51 4.74
C GLU A 186 -19.20 -7.23 5.12
N GLN A 187 -19.69 -6.48 6.11
CA GLN A 187 -19.04 -5.25 6.54
C GLN A 187 -17.68 -5.52 7.20
N PHE A 188 -17.62 -6.53 8.06
CA PHE A 188 -16.39 -6.90 8.75
C PHE A 188 -15.33 -7.40 7.78
N LYS A 189 -15.73 -8.21 6.80
CA LYS A 189 -14.88 -8.63 5.70
C LYS A 189 -14.34 -7.45 4.91
N LYS A 190 -15.17 -6.44 4.60
CA LYS A 190 -14.72 -5.22 3.91
C LYS A 190 -13.69 -4.44 4.71
N ASP A 191 -13.91 -4.27 6.02
CA ASP A 191 -12.97 -3.57 6.90
C ASP A 191 -11.64 -4.32 7.02
N PHE A 192 -11.70 -5.65 7.03
CA PHE A 192 -10.51 -6.50 7.02
C PHE A 192 -9.77 -6.43 5.68
N ASP A 193 -10.49 -6.55 4.56
CA ASP A 193 -9.92 -6.40 3.22
C ASP A 193 -9.28 -5.01 3.04
N TYR A 194 -9.88 -3.96 3.62
CA TYR A 194 -9.31 -2.62 3.67
C TYR A 194 -7.99 -2.58 4.46
N LEU A 195 -7.94 -3.20 5.65
CA LEU A 195 -6.70 -3.32 6.43
C LEU A 195 -5.57 -3.97 5.62
N LEU A 196 -5.89 -5.00 4.83
CA LEU A 196 -4.91 -5.75 4.04
C LEU A 196 -4.45 -4.99 2.78
N SER A 197 -5.36 -4.25 2.12
CA SER A 197 -5.15 -3.68 0.78
C SER A 197 -4.80 -2.19 0.75
N ASP A 198 -5.37 -1.38 1.63
CA ASP A 198 -5.40 0.08 1.48
C ASP A 198 -5.15 0.80 2.81
N MET A 199 -4.03 0.49 3.45
CA MET A 199 -3.60 1.24 4.63
C MET A 199 -2.55 2.31 4.35
N ASN A 200 -2.78 3.43 5.04
CA ASN A 200 -2.20 4.76 4.91
C ASN A 200 -0.72 4.87 5.34
N THR A 201 -0.19 6.05 5.03
CA THR A 201 1.19 6.55 5.04
C THR A 201 2.08 6.21 6.24
N HIS A 202 1.51 5.90 7.41
CA HIS A 202 2.27 5.78 8.65
C HIS A 202 1.89 4.51 9.46
N PRO A 203 2.87 3.69 9.89
CA PRO A 203 2.65 2.45 10.64
C PRO A 203 1.76 2.60 11.89
N PHE A 204 1.83 3.76 12.55
CA PHE A 204 1.02 4.05 13.74
C PHE A 204 -0.48 4.02 13.46
N HIS A 205 -0.92 4.60 12.34
CA HIS A 205 -2.32 4.59 11.95
C HIS A 205 -2.78 3.18 11.60
N SER A 206 -1.90 2.37 11.00
CA SER A 206 -2.18 0.96 10.71
C SER A 206 -2.37 0.14 11.98
N LEU A 207 -1.52 0.33 13.00
CA LEU A 207 -1.68 -0.30 14.31
C LEU A 207 -2.98 0.13 15.00
N LYS A 208 -3.32 1.43 14.94
CA LYS A 208 -4.54 1.96 15.56
C LYS A 208 -5.79 1.39 14.93
N PHE A 209 -5.81 1.32 13.61
CA PHE A 209 -6.89 0.70 12.87
C PHE A 209 -7.00 -0.78 13.22
N PHE A 210 -5.88 -1.52 13.22
CA PHE A 210 -5.88 -2.93 13.60
C PHE A 210 -6.40 -3.16 15.03
N LYS A 211 -5.98 -2.34 15.99
CA LYS A 211 -6.51 -2.38 17.36
C LYS A 211 -8.02 -2.12 17.39
N GLY A 212 -8.47 -1.06 16.72
CA GLY A 212 -9.90 -0.73 16.65
C GLY A 212 -10.74 -1.83 15.99
N PHE A 213 -10.21 -2.45 14.94
CA PHE A 213 -10.80 -3.61 14.27
C PHE A 213 -10.97 -4.80 15.24
N LEU A 214 -9.90 -5.16 15.98
CA LEU A 214 -9.97 -6.23 16.97
C LEU A 214 -10.94 -5.93 18.11
N LEU A 215 -10.90 -4.73 18.67
CA LEU A 215 -11.82 -4.34 19.75
C LEU A 215 -13.28 -4.40 19.28
N SER A 216 -13.55 -3.90 18.07
CA SER A 216 -14.89 -3.97 17.47
C SER A 216 -15.36 -5.42 17.32
N TYR A 217 -14.46 -6.33 16.93
CA TYR A 217 -14.74 -7.76 16.87
C TYR A 217 -15.10 -8.33 18.25
N PHE A 218 -14.27 -8.10 19.27
CA PHE A 218 -14.49 -8.71 20.58
C PHE A 218 -15.75 -8.19 21.30
N LEU A 219 -16.09 -6.90 21.11
CA LEU A 219 -17.32 -6.33 21.65
C LEU A 219 -18.59 -6.90 21.02
N ARG A 220 -18.56 -7.09 19.69
CA ARG A 220 -19.68 -7.72 18.99
C ARG A 220 -19.89 -9.15 19.46
N ARG A 221 -18.81 -9.90 19.71
CA ARG A 221 -18.87 -11.27 20.21
C ARG A 221 -19.45 -11.36 21.62
N SER A 222 -19.15 -10.41 22.49
CA SER A 222 -19.69 -10.40 23.86
C SER A 222 -21.13 -9.89 23.95
N GLN A 223 -21.78 -9.56 22.82
CA GLN A 223 -23.08 -8.85 22.77
C GLN A 223 -23.09 -7.58 23.63
N SER A 224 -21.90 -7.01 23.86
CA SER A 224 -21.72 -5.88 24.74
C SER A 224 -21.90 -4.57 23.97
N SER A 225 -21.87 -3.49 24.72
CA SER A 225 -22.05 -2.12 24.28
C SER A 225 -21.06 -1.74 23.15
N THR A 226 -21.33 -0.66 22.43
CA THR A 226 -20.43 -0.16 21.38
C THR A 226 -19.07 0.28 21.95
N LEU A 227 -18.03 0.41 21.12
CA LEU A 227 -16.72 0.95 21.53
C LEU A 227 -16.84 2.28 22.31
N ASN A 228 -17.81 3.11 21.95
CA ASN A 228 -18.04 4.44 22.55
C ASN A 228 -18.70 4.39 23.95
N SER A 229 -19.12 3.21 24.39
CA SER A 229 -19.82 3.02 25.67
C SER A 229 -19.02 2.18 26.67
N LEU A 230 -17.79 1.78 26.32
CA LEU A 230 -16.85 1.19 27.27
C LEU A 230 -16.27 2.29 28.17
N ASP A 231 -16.16 2.00 29.46
CA ASP A 231 -15.28 2.78 30.33
C ASP A 231 -13.79 2.39 30.15
N GLU A 232 -12.89 3.13 30.80
CA GLU A 232 -11.45 2.92 30.67
C GLU A 232 -11.03 1.53 31.17
N SER A 233 -11.64 1.02 32.24
CA SER A 233 -11.33 -0.29 32.81
C SER A 233 -11.78 -1.43 31.91
N GLU A 234 -12.99 -1.33 31.35
CA GLU A 234 -13.53 -2.32 30.41
C GLU A 234 -12.71 -2.37 29.12
N TYR A 235 -12.27 -1.20 28.63
CA TYR A 235 -11.43 -1.09 27.46
C TYR A 235 -10.03 -1.67 27.69
N GLU A 236 -9.43 -1.42 28.85
CA GLU A 236 -8.13 -1.98 29.23
C GLU A 236 -8.18 -3.49 29.36
N GLU A 237 -9.20 -4.02 30.04
CA GLU A 237 -9.41 -5.46 30.19
C GLU A 237 -9.59 -6.15 28.84
N LEU A 238 -10.43 -5.57 27.95
CA LEU A 238 -10.62 -6.10 26.61
C LEU A 238 -9.33 -6.07 25.77
N SER A 239 -8.59 -4.96 25.85
CA SER A 239 -7.30 -4.83 25.16
C SER A 239 -6.28 -5.85 25.69
N HIS A 240 -6.30 -6.15 26.99
CA HIS A 240 -5.44 -7.16 27.60
C HIS A 240 -5.80 -8.57 27.13
N GLN A 241 -7.09 -8.91 27.10
CA GLN A 241 -7.58 -10.20 26.58
C GLN A 241 -7.21 -10.41 25.11
N ILE A 242 -7.30 -9.36 24.29
CA ILE A 242 -6.83 -9.37 22.89
C ILE A 242 -5.34 -9.69 22.83
N GLY A 243 -4.53 -8.96 23.59
CA GLY A 243 -3.08 -9.19 23.62
C GLY A 243 -2.70 -10.60 24.08
N GLN A 244 -3.43 -11.17 25.03
CA GLN A 244 -3.24 -12.57 25.44
C GLN A 244 -3.55 -13.56 24.32
N ARG A 245 -4.71 -13.41 23.65
CA ARG A 245 -5.12 -14.29 22.53
C ARG A 245 -4.20 -14.18 21.31
N LEU A 246 -3.56 -13.03 21.15
CA LEU A 246 -2.59 -12.75 20.11
C LEU A 246 -1.14 -13.02 20.54
N PHE A 247 -0.92 -13.63 21.71
CA PHE A 247 0.40 -14.01 22.22
C PHE A 247 1.41 -12.85 22.27
N PHE A 248 0.94 -11.64 22.59
CA PHE A 248 1.80 -10.49 22.85
C PHE A 248 2.63 -10.72 24.13
N SER A 249 3.89 -10.30 24.13
CA SER A 249 4.68 -10.20 25.36
C SER A 249 4.07 -9.16 26.31
N ASN A 250 4.52 -9.11 27.56
CA ASN A 250 3.98 -8.14 28.52
C ASN A 250 4.23 -6.69 28.08
N GLU A 251 5.41 -6.42 27.51
CA GLU A 251 5.76 -5.11 26.95
C GLU A 251 4.91 -4.76 25.72
N GLU A 252 4.61 -5.75 24.88
CA GLU A 252 3.71 -5.55 23.72
C GLU A 252 2.27 -5.31 24.17
N LYS A 253 1.78 -6.01 25.20
CA LYS A 253 0.45 -5.76 25.78
C LYS A 253 0.37 -4.35 26.33
N GLU A 254 1.38 -3.89 27.08
CA GLU A 254 1.43 -2.53 27.61
C GLU A 254 1.43 -1.50 26.48
N ALA A 255 2.29 -1.67 25.48
CA ALA A 255 2.34 -0.77 24.32
C ALA A 255 1.03 -0.78 23.52
N PHE A 256 0.39 -1.95 23.35
CA PHE A 256 -0.88 -2.09 22.67
C PHE A 256 -2.00 -1.38 23.43
N ASN A 257 -2.05 -1.51 24.76
CA ASN A 257 -3.01 -0.81 25.61
C ASN A 257 -2.88 0.70 25.45
N LEU A 258 -1.65 1.23 25.52
CA LEU A 258 -1.36 2.66 25.42
C LEU A 258 -1.58 3.25 24.02
N LEU A 259 -1.70 2.45 22.95
CA LEU A 259 -1.73 2.93 21.56
C LEU A 259 -2.74 4.06 21.28
N ASN A 260 -3.87 4.08 21.99
CA ASN A 260 -4.93 5.10 21.86
C ASN A 260 -4.92 6.13 22.99
N SER A 261 -4.01 6.04 23.96
CA SER A 261 -3.91 7.01 25.04
C SER A 261 -3.13 8.25 24.59
N HIS A 262 -3.39 9.38 25.25
CA HIS A 262 -2.60 10.61 25.07
C HIS A 262 -1.14 10.45 25.53
N ASN A 263 -0.84 9.40 26.30
CA ASN A 263 0.48 9.10 26.86
C ASN A 263 1.30 8.12 26.00
N PHE A 264 0.85 7.81 24.78
CA PHE A 264 1.60 6.90 23.93
C PHE A 264 2.93 7.52 23.49
N ASP A 265 4.03 6.94 23.96
CA ASP A 265 5.37 7.26 23.49
C ASP A 265 5.65 6.55 22.16
N ASN A 266 5.92 7.33 21.10
CA ASN A 266 6.28 6.79 19.79
C ASN A 266 7.51 5.87 19.84
N GLN A 267 8.39 6.01 20.85
CA GLN A 267 9.52 5.10 21.08
C GLN A 267 9.10 3.67 21.44
N LYS A 268 7.84 3.45 21.85
CA LYS A 268 7.28 2.11 22.09
C LYS A 268 6.73 1.46 20.81
N MET A 269 6.60 2.18 19.68
CA MET A 269 6.12 1.60 18.42
C MET A 269 6.95 0.42 17.91
N PRO A 270 8.30 0.45 17.94
CA PRO A 270 9.09 -0.68 17.50
C PRO A 270 8.76 -1.97 18.25
N LEU A 271 8.32 -1.91 19.52
CA LEU A 271 7.92 -3.11 20.28
C LEU A 271 6.75 -3.85 19.60
N LEU A 272 5.77 -3.10 19.10
CA LEU A 272 4.60 -3.65 18.40
C LEU A 272 4.89 -4.07 16.95
N LEU A 273 6.04 -3.68 16.41
CA LEU A 273 6.38 -3.86 15.01
C LEU A 273 7.55 -4.83 14.80
N THR A 274 8.41 -5.08 15.77
CA THR A 274 9.67 -5.83 15.52
C THR A 274 9.57 -7.34 15.74
N LYS A 275 8.57 -7.83 16.49
CA LYS A 275 8.39 -9.27 16.76
C LYS A 275 7.31 -9.89 15.86
N SER A 276 7.61 -11.06 15.29
CA SER A 276 6.61 -11.86 14.57
C SER A 276 5.75 -12.65 15.55
N PHE A 277 4.48 -12.91 15.21
CA PHE A 277 3.60 -13.74 16.05
C PHE A 277 4.15 -15.16 16.27
N GLN A 278 4.93 -15.67 15.33
CA GLN A 278 5.45 -17.04 15.36
C GLN A 278 6.54 -17.25 16.41
N SER A 279 7.31 -16.23 16.81
CA SER A 279 8.31 -16.40 17.88
C SER A 279 7.67 -16.70 19.25
N SER A 280 6.38 -16.39 19.40
CA SER A 280 5.64 -16.57 20.66
C SER A 280 4.90 -17.91 20.72
N VAL A 281 4.59 -18.53 19.58
CA VAL A 281 3.78 -19.76 19.49
C VAL A 281 4.65 -21.02 19.63
N THR A 282 5.94 -20.96 19.28
CA THR A 282 6.87 -22.08 19.52
C THR A 282 7.17 -22.34 21.00
N MET A 283 6.66 -21.52 21.93
CA MET A 283 6.89 -21.66 23.37
C MET A 283 5.67 -22.07 24.20
N SER A 284 4.50 -22.34 23.59
CA SER A 284 3.28 -22.67 24.34
C SER A 284 2.56 -23.95 23.89
N LEU A 285 3.26 -24.83 23.17
CA LEU A 285 2.79 -26.18 22.83
C LEU A 285 3.61 -27.29 23.53
N GLU A 286 4.07 -27.01 24.76
CA GLU A 286 4.45 -28.04 25.75
C GLU A 286 3.48 -28.01 26.94
#